data_AF-A0A2W4MIA3-F1
#
_entry.id   AF-A0A2W4MIA3-F1
#
_cell.length_a   1.000
_cell.length_b   1.000
_cell.length_c   1.000
_cell.angle_alpha   90.00
_cell.angle_beta   90.00
_cell.angle_gamma   90.00
#
_symmetry.space_group_name_H-M   'P 1'
#
loop_
_entity.id
_entity.type
_entity.pdbx_description
1 polymer ?
#
loop_
_entity_poly.entity_id
_entity_poly.type
_entity_poly.pdbx_seq_one_letter_code
_entity_poly.pdbx_strand_id
1 'polypeptide(L)'
;MKRYLPISALLLVFVALAGLYNAITPLGEGPDEPGHGQYVLLLARERRLPVQCAPPCVGDVPGSGHHPPLADPLAAPPVAWLPGEARQIDLPGNRRFTWAGGDQRDAVAAGS
;
A
#
# COMPACT_ATOMS: atom_id res chain seq x y z
N MET A 1 10.71 -36.27 -3.32
CA MET A 1 10.05 -35.55 -2.20
C MET A 1 11.04 -34.87 -1.24
N LYS A 2 12.00 -35.57 -0.61
CA LYS A 2 12.94 -34.96 0.37
C LYS A 2 13.77 -33.77 -0.15
N ARG A 3 14.05 -33.68 -1.45
CA ARG A 3 14.80 -32.57 -2.08
C ARG A 3 14.09 -31.21 -1.95
N TYR A 4 12.75 -31.19 -1.89
CA TYR A 4 11.97 -29.96 -1.78
C TYR A 4 11.54 -29.65 -0.35
N LEU A 5 11.87 -30.52 0.62
CA LEU A 5 11.51 -30.34 2.02
C LEU A 5 12.00 -29.01 2.60
N PRO A 6 13.25 -28.54 2.36
CA PRO A 6 13.69 -27.26 2.92
C PRO A 6 12.94 -26.06 2.31
N ILE A 7 12.74 -26.03 0.99
CA ILE A 7 12.01 -24.93 0.36
C ILE A 7 10.53 -24.93 0.72
N SER A 8 9.93 -26.11 0.87
CA SER A 8 8.53 -26.24 1.32
C SER A 8 8.38 -25.77 2.76
N ALA A 9 9.31 -26.14 3.65
CA ALA A 9 9.32 -25.65 5.02
C ALA A 9 9.50 -24.13 5.08
N LEU A 10 10.41 -23.57 4.28
CA LEU A 10 10.60 -22.12 4.20
C LEU A 10 9.34 -21.40 3.72
N LEU A 11 8.69 -21.90 2.67
CA LEU A 11 7.44 -21.33 2.16
C LEU A 11 6.32 -21.42 3.19
N LEU A 12 6.20 -22.53 3.91
CA LEU A 12 5.21 -22.69 4.97
C LEU A 12 5.46 -21.68 6.10
N VAL A 13 6.71 -21.49 6.53
CA VAL A 13 7.07 -20.48 7.53
C VAL A 13 6.75 -19.08 7.02
N PHE A 14 7.10 -18.76 5.78
CA PHE A 14 6.78 -17.47 5.16
C PHE A 14 5.27 -17.20 5.16
N VAL A 15 4.46 -18.16 4.69
CA VAL A 15 2.99 -18.01 4.66
C VAL A 15 2.42 -17.87 6.08
N ALA A 16 2.94 -18.62 7.05
CA ALA A 16 2.50 -18.51 8.44
C ALA A 16 2.81 -17.12 9.03
N LEU A 17 4.01 -16.60 8.80
CA LEU A 17 4.42 -15.27 9.25
C LEU A 17 3.63 -14.16 8.55
N ALA A 18 3.45 -14.27 7.23
CA ALA A 18 2.64 -13.33 6.46
C ALA A 18 1.18 -13.32 6.94
N GLY A 19 0.60 -14.50 7.19
CA GLY A 19 -0.75 -14.62 7.74
C GLY A 19 -0.87 -14.01 9.13
N LEU A 20 0.09 -14.28 10.01
CA LEU A 20 0.12 -13.68 11.35
C LEU A 20 0.21 -12.15 11.28
N TYR A 21 1.09 -11.62 10.43
CA TYR A 21 1.22 -10.16 10.21
C TYR A 21 -0.11 -9.54 9.75
N ASN A 22 -0.76 -10.14 8.76
CA ASN A 22 -2.07 -9.68 8.28
C ASN A 22 -3.19 -9.82 9.31
N ALA A 23 -3.07 -10.74 10.27
CA ALA A 23 -4.07 -10.93 11.32
C ALA A 23 -3.94 -9.90 12.47
N ILE A 24 -2.72 -9.39 12.73
CA ILE A 24 -2.45 -8.45 13.82
C ILE A 24 -2.34 -7.00 13.36
N THR A 25 -2.05 -6.77 12.07
CA THR A 25 -1.99 -5.44 11.46
C THR A 25 -3.32 -5.16 10.77
N PRO A 26 -4.11 -4.17 11.23
CA PRO A 26 -5.34 -3.78 10.55
C PRO A 26 -5.07 -3.37 9.10
N LEU A 27 -6.06 -3.61 8.23
CA LEU A 27 -5.98 -3.19 6.83
C LEU A 27 -5.78 -1.68 6.73
N GLY A 28 -4.78 -1.25 5.95
CA GLY A 28 -4.45 0.16 5.78
C GLY A 28 -3.53 0.73 6.85
N GLU A 29 -3.07 -0.10 7.80
CA GLU A 29 -2.10 0.31 8.83
C GLU A 29 -0.68 -0.21 8.55
N GLY A 30 -0.49 -1.02 7.50
CA GLY A 30 0.87 -1.35 7.04
C GLY A 30 1.60 -0.09 6.55
N PRO A 31 2.94 0.01 6.72
CA PRO A 31 3.70 1.23 6.45
C PRO A 31 3.44 1.89 5.08
N ASP A 32 3.33 1.08 4.03
CA ASP A 32 3.13 1.54 2.65
C ASP A 32 1.70 1.31 2.14
N GLU A 33 0.86 0.62 2.94
CA GLU A 33 -0.50 0.26 2.54
C GLU A 33 -1.39 1.46 2.20
N PRO A 34 -1.38 2.57 2.97
CA PRO A 34 -2.11 3.78 2.62
C PRO A 34 -1.76 4.33 1.22
N GLY A 35 -0.47 4.43 0.91
CA GLY A 35 0.00 5.01 -0.35
C GLY A 35 -0.38 4.15 -1.55
N HIS A 36 -0.17 2.82 -1.45
CA HIS A 36 -0.64 1.88 -2.47
C HIS A 36 -2.16 1.87 -2.63
N GLY A 37 -2.89 1.88 -1.51
CA GLY A 37 -4.36 1.95 -1.53
C GLY A 37 -4.88 3.21 -2.22
N GLN A 38 -4.31 4.38 -1.90
CA GLN A 38 -4.67 5.65 -2.55
C GLN A 38 -4.36 5.64 -4.06
N TYR A 39 -3.25 5.05 -4.48
CA TYR A 39 -2.92 4.87 -5.89
C TYR A 39 -3.98 4.00 -6.60
N VAL A 40 -4.26 2.82 -6.08
CA VAL A 40 -5.26 1.90 -6.66
C VAL A 40 -6.64 2.57 -6.75
N LEU A 41 -7.04 3.29 -5.71
CA LEU A 41 -8.30 4.02 -5.68
C LEU A 41 -8.33 5.17 -6.72
N LEU A 42 -7.22 5.89 -6.90
CA LEU A 42 -7.10 6.90 -7.96
C LEU A 42 -7.23 6.28 -9.35
N LEU A 43 -6.55 5.17 -9.61
CA LEU A 43 -6.67 4.45 -10.88
C LEU A 43 -8.10 4.01 -11.16
N ALA A 44 -8.77 3.44 -10.15
CA ALA A 44 -10.16 2.97 -10.24
C ALA A 44 -11.18 4.11 -10.43
N ARG A 45 -10.88 5.32 -9.94
CA ARG A 45 -11.76 6.50 -10.07
C ARG A 45 -11.50 7.29 -11.35
N GLU A 46 -10.24 7.58 -11.64
CA GLU A 46 -9.83 8.58 -12.64
C GLU A 46 -9.24 7.96 -13.91
N ARG A 47 -8.88 6.67 -13.89
CA ARG A 47 -8.30 5.95 -15.05
C ARG A 47 -7.07 6.64 -15.65
N ARG A 48 -6.26 7.30 -14.81
CA ARG A 48 -4.99 7.93 -15.17
C ARG A 48 -3.93 7.60 -14.14
N LEU A 49 -2.66 7.80 -14.49
CA LEU A 49 -1.55 7.69 -13.55
C LEU A 49 -1.51 8.91 -12.59
N PRO A 50 -0.99 8.73 -11.36
CA PRO A 50 -0.71 9.81 -10.42
C PRO A 50 0.28 10.80 -11.02
N VAL A 51 0.01 12.08 -10.75
CA VAL A 51 0.90 13.18 -11.07
C VAL A 51 1.64 13.57 -9.79
N GLN A 52 2.96 13.64 -9.90
CA GLN A 52 3.81 14.22 -8.87
C GLN A 52 4.04 15.70 -9.16
N CYS A 53 4.15 16.48 -8.10
CA CYS A 53 4.53 17.88 -8.17
C CYS A 53 5.32 18.28 -6.93
N ALA A 54 6.15 19.31 -7.08
CA ALA A 54 6.88 19.90 -5.96
C ALA A 54 6.01 20.96 -5.25
N PRO A 55 6.31 21.26 -3.97
CA PRO A 55 5.66 22.36 -3.25
C PRO A 55 5.69 23.67 -4.07
N PRO A 56 4.59 24.45 -4.07
CA PRO A 56 3.45 24.38 -3.15
C PRO A 56 2.33 23.39 -3.55
N CYS A 57 2.51 22.60 -4.61
CA CYS A 57 1.52 21.60 -5.04
C CYS A 57 1.64 20.31 -4.22
N VAL A 58 0.51 19.62 -4.01
CA VAL A 58 0.45 18.29 -3.40
C VAL A 58 0.18 17.27 -4.50
N GLY A 59 1.07 16.29 -4.67
CA GLY A 59 0.90 15.23 -5.64
C GLY A 59 -0.30 14.33 -5.31
N ASP A 60 -0.84 13.63 -6.30
CA ASP A 60 -2.09 12.87 -6.11
C ASP A 60 -1.97 11.74 -5.06
N VAL A 61 -0.78 11.14 -4.98
CA VAL A 61 -0.44 10.06 -4.03
C VAL A 61 0.92 10.40 -3.41
N PRO A 62 0.94 11.20 -2.32
CA PRO A 62 2.18 11.57 -1.65
C PRO A 62 2.96 10.33 -1.21
N GLY A 63 4.29 10.38 -1.31
CA GLY A 63 5.16 9.25 -0.96
C GLY A 63 5.19 8.11 -1.98
N SER A 64 4.06 7.64 -2.51
CA SER A 64 4.01 6.45 -3.37
C SER A 64 3.77 6.71 -4.86
N GLY A 65 3.44 7.94 -5.27
CA GLY A 65 3.19 8.29 -6.68
C GLY A 65 4.39 8.11 -7.62
N HIS A 66 5.58 7.82 -7.07
CA HIS A 66 6.80 7.53 -7.83
C HIS A 66 7.04 6.05 -8.12
N HIS A 67 6.20 5.16 -7.58
CA HIS A 67 6.34 3.73 -7.82
C HIS A 67 6.06 3.39 -9.29
N PRO A 68 6.80 2.41 -9.87
CA PRO A 68 6.55 1.94 -11.22
C PRO A 68 5.11 1.41 -11.35
N PRO A 69 4.41 1.73 -12.45
CA PRO A 69 2.96 1.51 -12.59
C PRO A 69 2.60 0.04 -12.88
N LEU A 70 3.38 -0.95 -12.44
CA LEU A 70 3.03 -2.35 -12.71
C LEU A 70 2.11 -2.92 -11.63
N ALA A 71 2.41 -2.67 -10.36
CA ALA A 71 1.71 -3.31 -9.26
C ALA A 71 0.28 -2.78 -9.08
N ASP A 72 0.12 -1.45 -9.00
CA ASP A 72 -1.16 -0.84 -8.66
C ASP A 72 -2.23 -0.99 -9.77
N PRO A 73 -1.90 -0.91 -11.08
CA PRO A 73 -2.86 -1.20 -12.14
C PRO A 73 -3.33 -2.65 -12.20
N LEU A 74 -2.56 -3.61 -11.69
CA LEU A 74 -3.02 -5.01 -11.56
C LEU A 74 -4.02 -5.16 -10.40
N ALA A 75 -3.92 -4.31 -9.37
CA ALA A 75 -4.85 -4.28 -8.24
C ALA A 75 -6.09 -3.40 -8.47
N ALA A 76 -6.09 -2.52 -9.47
CA ALA A 76 -7.19 -1.61 -9.79
C ALA A 76 -8.51 -2.26 -10.26
N PRO A 77 -8.53 -3.35 -11.07
CA PRO A 77 -9.77 -3.88 -11.61
C PRO A 77 -10.77 -4.38 -10.53
N PRO A 78 -10.34 -5.13 -9.50
CA PRO A 78 -11.24 -5.50 -8.40
C PRO A 78 -11.86 -4.28 -7.70
N VAL A 79 -11.09 -3.20 -7.52
CA VAL A 79 -11.55 -1.96 -6.88
C VAL A 79 -12.50 -1.18 -7.80
N ALA A 80 -12.27 -1.21 -9.11
CA ALA A 80 -13.12 -0.54 -10.10
C ALA A 80 -14.54 -1.15 -10.20
N TRP A 81 -14.73 -2.39 -9.74
CA TRP A 81 -16.05 -3.04 -9.66
C TRP A 81 -16.88 -2.61 -8.44
N LEU A 82 -16.27 -1.93 -7.47
CA LEU A 82 -16.98 -1.43 -6.30
C LEU A 82 -17.87 -0.23 -6.66
N PRO A 83 -19.02 -0.06 -5.96
CA PRO A 83 -19.82 1.16 -6.04
C PRO A 83 -18.98 2.43 -5.81
N GLY A 84 -19.43 3.57 -6.33
CA GLY A 84 -18.68 4.83 -6.26
C GLY A 84 -18.34 5.24 -4.83
N GLU A 85 -19.30 5.10 -3.92
CA GLU A 85 -19.12 5.35 -2.49
C GLU A 85 -18.06 4.43 -1.85
N ALA A 86 -18.00 3.16 -2.25
CA ALA A 86 -17.02 2.20 -1.76
C ALA A 86 -15.61 2.41 -2.34
N ARG A 87 -15.46 3.28 -3.34
CA ARG A 87 -14.17 3.72 -3.89
C ARG A 87 -13.65 5.00 -3.22
N GLN A 88 -14.30 5.48 -2.16
CA GLN A 88 -13.87 6.63 -1.36
C GLN A 88 -13.61 6.19 0.07
N ILE A 89 -12.56 5.38 0.23
CA ILE A 89 -12.11 4.88 1.54
C ILE A 89 -10.93 5.76 1.99
N ASP A 90 -11.00 6.22 3.24
CA ASP A 90 -9.87 6.89 3.90
C ASP A 90 -8.97 5.83 4.54
N LEU A 91 -7.66 5.90 4.23
CA LEU A 91 -6.63 5.02 4.77
C LEU A 91 -5.61 5.91 5.49
N PRO A 92 -5.90 6.35 6.73
CA PRO A 92 -5.14 7.41 7.39
C PRO A 92 -3.73 7.00 7.86
N GLY A 93 -3.32 5.75 7.63
CA GLY A 93 -2.06 5.21 8.13
C GLY A 93 -2.04 4.99 9.64
N ASN A 94 -0.98 4.32 10.10
CA ASN A 94 -0.82 3.97 11.50
C ASN A 94 -0.11 5.10 12.26
N ARG A 95 -0.85 5.89 13.03
CA ARG A 95 -0.30 7.02 13.83
C ARG A 95 0.82 6.67 14.82
N ARG A 96 1.02 5.38 15.11
CA ARG A 96 2.11 4.89 15.98
C ARG A 96 3.37 4.53 15.18
N PHE A 97 3.28 4.46 13.87
CA PHE A 97 4.39 4.20 12.98
C PHE A 97 5.34 5.40 12.94
N THR A 98 6.64 5.12 13.06
CA THR A 98 7.70 6.12 12.95
C THR A 98 8.78 5.55 12.05
N TRP A 99 9.14 6.26 10.98
CA TRP A 99 10.21 5.82 10.08
C TRP A 99 11.56 5.96 10.78
N ALA A 100 12.38 4.90 10.71
CA ALA A 100 13.62 4.75 11.49
C ALA A 100 14.61 5.92 11.28
N GLY A 101 14.56 6.93 12.17
CA GLY A 101 15.51 8.04 12.24
C GLY A 101 14.93 9.45 12.11
N GLY A 102 13.64 9.61 11.79
CA GLY A 102 12.95 10.91 11.77
C GLY A 102 12.11 11.17 13.04
N ASP A 103 11.80 12.43 13.31
CA ASP A 103 10.87 12.88 14.36
C ASP A 103 9.41 12.94 13.87
N GLN A 104 9.18 12.75 12.57
CA GLN A 104 7.87 12.81 11.93
C GLN A 104 7.17 11.44 11.90
N ARG A 105 5.95 11.40 12.43
CA ARG A 105 5.03 10.26 12.35
C ARG A 105 4.43 10.18 10.95
N ASP A 106 4.26 8.97 10.42
CA ASP A 106 3.64 8.73 9.10
C ASP A 106 4.28 9.48 7.90
N ALA A 107 5.57 9.83 7.98
CA ALA A 107 6.25 10.60 6.92
C ALA A 107 6.16 9.97 5.52
N VAL A 108 6.10 8.63 5.44
CA VAL A 108 5.94 7.91 4.16
C VAL A 108 4.58 8.16 3.53
N ALA A 109 3.51 8.26 4.33
CA ALA A 109 2.16 8.52 3.84
C ALA A 109 1.95 10.00 3.44
N ALA A 110 2.72 10.92 4.05
CA ALA A 110 2.63 12.35 3.77
C ALA A 110 3.51 12.83 2.60
N GLY A 111 4.48 12.01 2.17
CA GLY A 111 5.56 12.45 1.30
C GLY A 111 6.57 13.31 2.07
N SER A 112 7.86 13.04 1.90
CA SER A 112 8.95 13.81 2.50
C SER A 112 9.12 15.19 1.88
#